data_AF-A0A0S8CX35-F1
#
_entry.id   AF-A0A0S8CX35-F1
#
_cell.length_a   1.000
_cell.length_b   1.000
_cell.length_c   1.000
_cell.angle_alpha   90.00
_cell.angle_beta   90.00
_cell.angle_gamma   90.00
#
_symmetry.space_group_name_H-M   'P 1'
#
loop_
_entity.id
_entity.type
_entity.pdbx_description
1 polymer ?
#
loop_
_entity_poly.entity_id
_entity_poly.type
_entity_poly.pdbx_seq_one_letter_code
_entity_poly.pdbx_strand_id
1 'polypeptide(L)'
;FAPVSLPAQITLLLALAENLFDPVPLDQMRNAEHALYRAALDIPAEIGKGLESEFKLNAKDRETIIRIAHKALAHFQLTPALKEKS
;
A
#
# COMPACT_ATOMS: atom_id res chain seq x y z
N PHE A 1 -6.99 16.70 10.77
CA PHE A 1 -5.89 15.81 10.37
C PHE A 1 -5.83 14.67 11.37
N ALA A 2 -6.34 13.49 11.02
CA ALA A 2 -6.04 12.31 11.82
C ALA A 2 -4.54 12.03 11.66
N PRO A 3 -3.80 11.73 12.73
CA PRO A 3 -2.41 11.31 12.60
C PRO A 3 -2.37 10.11 11.65
N VAL A 4 -1.48 10.15 10.67
CA VAL A 4 -1.23 8.99 9.81
C VAL A 4 -0.80 7.85 10.73
N SER A 5 -1.53 6.74 10.71
CA SER A 5 -1.24 5.61 11.58
C SER A 5 0.08 4.96 11.15
N LEU A 6 0.90 4.54 12.11
CA LEU A 6 2.18 3.89 11.85
C LEU A 6 2.06 2.70 10.88
N PRO A 7 1.04 1.82 10.97
CA PRO A 7 0.86 0.72 10.01
C PRO A 7 0.68 1.21 8.58
N ALA A 8 -0.01 2.34 8.38
CA ALA A 8 -0.25 2.88 7.05
C ALA A 8 1.01 3.49 6.44
N GLN A 9 1.83 4.17 7.24
CA GLN A 9 3.11 4.69 6.77
C GLN A 9 4.10 3.56 6.44
N ILE A 10 4.16 2.51 7.25
CA ILE A 10 4.98 1.31 6.96
C ILE A 10 4.50 0.61 5.68
N THR A 11 3.19 0.52 5.47
CA THR A 11 2.61 -0.07 4.26
C THR A 11 3.05 0.69 3.01
N LEU A 12 3.04 2.03 3.04
CA LEU A 12 3.54 2.87 1.95
C LEU A 12 5.02 2.64 1.68
N LEU A 13 5.86 2.64 2.72
CA LEU A 13 7.30 2.41 2.58
C LEU A 13 7.62 1.03 2.00
N LEU A 14 6.90 -0.01 2.43
CA LEU A 14 7.07 -1.36 1.90
C LEU A 14 6.61 -1.44 0.44
N ALA A 15 5.49 -0.82 0.08
CA ALA A 15 5.00 -0.79 -1.28
C ALA A 15 5.99 -0.08 -2.23
N LEU A 16 6.64 1.00 -1.76
CA LEU A 16 7.69 1.69 -2.50
C LEU A 16 8.95 0.84 -2.62
N ALA A 17 9.38 0.18 -1.55
CA ALA A 17 10.54 -0.71 -1.57
C ALA A 17 10.37 -1.89 -2.54
N GLU A 18 9.15 -2.37 -2.72
CA GLU A 18 8.79 -3.44 -3.67
C GLU A 18 8.42 -2.91 -5.07
N ASN A 19 8.59 -1.61 -5.32
CA ASN A 19 8.27 -0.95 -6.60
C ASN A 19 6.82 -1.18 -7.07
N LEU A 20 5.85 -1.31 -6.14
CA LEU A 20 4.45 -1.55 -6.49
C LEU A 20 3.79 -0.34 -7.17
N PHE A 21 4.38 0.85 -7.05
CA PHE A 21 3.93 2.08 -7.70
C PHE A 21 4.53 2.30 -9.09
N ASP A 22 5.56 1.54 -9.47
CA ASP A 22 6.23 1.67 -10.78
C ASP A 22 5.26 1.51 -11.97
N PRO A 23 4.28 0.57 -11.94
CA PRO A 23 3.29 0.43 -13.00
C PRO A 23 2.06 1.36 -12.84
N VAL A 24 2.03 2.24 -11.85
CA VAL A 24 0.89 3.13 -11.60
C VAL A 24 1.08 4.45 -12.36
N PRO A 25 0.13 4.86 -13.22
CA PRO A 25 0.19 6.16 -13.89
C PRO A 25 0.23 7.32 -12.90
N LEU A 26 1.02 8.36 -13.19
CA LEU A 26 1.17 9.53 -12.31
C LEU A 26 -0.18 10.22 -11.99
N ASP A 27 -1.11 10.25 -12.95
CA ASP A 27 -2.46 10.81 -12.77
C ASP A 27 -3.29 10.02 -11.74
N GLN A 28 -3.00 8.73 -11.58
CA GLN A 28 -3.64 7.85 -10.61
C GLN A 28 -2.85 7.69 -9.31
N MET A 29 -1.65 8.25 -9.19
CA MET A 29 -0.77 8.09 -8.03
C MET A 29 -1.46 8.48 -6.72
N ARG A 30 -2.22 9.59 -6.73
CA ARG A 30 -2.95 10.04 -5.55
C ARG A 30 -4.08 9.08 -5.15
N ASN A 31 -4.78 8.52 -6.13
CA ASN A 31 -5.84 7.55 -5.90
C ASN A 31 -5.27 6.21 -5.41
N ALA A 32 -4.13 5.79 -5.96
CA ALA A 32 -3.39 4.61 -5.55
C ALA A 32 -2.88 4.73 -4.12
N GLU A 33 -2.30 5.87 -3.74
CA GLU A 33 -1.88 6.16 -2.37
C GLU A 33 -3.07 6.12 -1.41
N HIS A 34 -4.19 6.77 -1.75
CA HIS A 34 -5.42 6.70 -0.94
C HIS A 34 -5.96 5.27 -0.81
N ALA A 35 -5.95 4.48 -1.88
CA ALA A 35 -6.38 3.08 -1.85
C ALA A 35 -5.47 2.25 -0.93
N LEU A 36 -4.16 2.50 -0.96
CA LEU A 36 -3.20 1.87 -0.08
C LEU A 36 -3.44 2.23 1.39
N TYR A 37 -3.71 3.50 1.68
CA TYR A 37 -4.08 3.95 3.03
C TYR A 37 -5.35 3.26 3.54
N ARG A 38 -6.36 3.09 2.69
CA ARG A 38 -7.58 2.37 3.07
C ARG A 38 -7.31 0.89 3.31
N ALA A 39 -6.52 0.24 2.46
CA ALA A 39 -6.15 -1.16 2.62
C ALA A 39 -5.29 -1.40 3.86
N ALA A 40 -4.48 -0.41 4.28
CA ALA A 40 -3.73 -0.48 5.52
C ALA A 40 -4.64 -0.53 6.77
N LEU A 41 -5.90 -0.09 6.68
CA LEU A 41 -6.89 -0.24 7.76
C LEU A 41 -7.36 -1.69 7.92
N ASP A 42 -7.23 -2.52 6.87
CA ASP A 42 -7.52 -3.95 6.92
C ASP A 42 -6.37 -4.78 7.49
N ILE A 43 -5.24 -4.15 7.87
CA ILE A 43 -4.13 -4.83 8.51
C ILE A 43 -4.59 -5.32 9.89
N PRO A 44 -4.35 -6.60 10.24
CA PRO A 44 -4.65 -7.12 11.56
C PRO A 44 -4.07 -6.26 12.67
N ALA A 45 -4.89 -5.94 13.66
CA ALA A 45 -4.47 -5.12 14.81
C ALA A 45 -3.27 -5.71 15.56
N GLU A 46 -3.07 -7.02 15.51
CA GLU A 46 -1.90 -7.70 16.09
C GLU A 46 -0.59 -7.27 15.41
N ILE A 47 -0.60 -7.17 14.08
CA ILE A 47 0.54 -6.69 13.29
C ILE A 47 0.75 -5.18 13.55
N GLY A 48 -0.34 -4.41 13.54
CA GLY A 48 -0.28 -2.97 13.84
C GLY A 48 0.31 -2.67 15.23
N LYS A 49 -0.17 -3.38 16.25
CA LYS A 49 0.32 -3.27 17.62
C LYS A 49 1.78 -3.73 17.75
N GLY A 50 2.19 -4.76 17.02
CA GLY A 50 3.59 -5.20 16.96
C GLY A 50 4.52 -4.13 16.39
N LEU A 51 4.06 -3.42 15.34
CA LEU A 51 4.79 -2.28 14.76
C LEU A 51 4.90 -1.12 15.74
N GLU A 52 3.83 -0.79 16.47
CA GLU A 52 3.82 0.32 17.44
C GLU A 52 4.59 0.00 18.72
N SER A 53 4.57 -1.26 19.18
CA SER A 53 5.11 -1.64 20.49
C SER A 53 6.55 -2.13 20.44
N GLU A 54 6.91 -2.93 19.44
CA GLU A 54 8.23 -3.58 19.36
C GLU A 54 9.01 -3.19 18.11
N PHE A 55 8.39 -2.47 17.17
CA PHE A 55 8.94 -2.17 15.85
C PHE A 55 9.47 -3.42 15.12
N LYS A 56 8.95 -4.59 15.48
CA LYS A 56 9.33 -5.87 14.89
C LYS A 56 8.36 -6.21 13.77
N LEU A 57 8.83 -6.03 12.55
CA LEU A 57 8.18 -6.59 11.37
C LEU A 57 8.88 -7.90 11.01
N ASN A 58 8.25 -9.03 11.30
CA ASN A 58 8.77 -10.32 10.84
C ASN A 58 8.44 -10.54 9.35
N ALA A 59 9.09 -11.53 8.72
CA ALA A 59 8.91 -11.79 7.29
C ALA A 59 7.44 -12.11 6.91
N LYS A 60 6.69 -12.79 7.78
CA LYS A 60 5.29 -13.16 7.56
C LYS A 60 4.36 -11.95 7.61
N ASP A 61 4.61 -11.04 8.55
CA ASP A 61 3.86 -9.79 8.67
C ASP A 61 4.17 -8.88 7.48
N ARG A 62 5.45 -8.79 7.10
CA ARG A 62 5.90 -8.08 5.90
C ARG A 62 5.18 -8.58 4.66
N GLU A 63 5.17 -9.90 4.43
CA GLU A 63 4.49 -10.52 3.29
C GLU A 63 2.98 -10.23 3.31
N THR A 64 2.36 -10.26 4.49
CA THR A 64 0.94 -9.96 4.64
C THR A 64 0.63 -8.51 4.23
N ILE A 65 1.43 -7.54 4.69
CA ILE A 65 1.27 -6.13 4.35
C ILE A 65 1.51 -5.91 2.84
N ILE A 66 2.56 -6.50 2.27
CA ILE A 66 2.86 -6.39 0.84
C ILE A 66 1.72 -6.98 0.00
N ARG A 67 1.15 -8.11 0.41
CA ARG A 67 0.02 -8.73 -0.28
C ARG A 67 -1.23 -7.85 -0.25
N ILE A 68 -1.50 -7.18 0.88
CA ILE A 68 -2.59 -6.20 0.99
C ILE A 68 -2.33 -5.01 0.06
N ALA A 69 -1.11 -4.47 0.09
CA ALA A 69 -0.70 -3.37 -0.78
C ALA A 69 -0.82 -3.71 -2.27
N HIS A 70 -0.33 -4.87 -2.67
CA HIS A 70 -0.41 -5.37 -4.04
C HIS A 70 -1.87 -5.50 -4.50
N LYS A 71 -2.75 -6.06 -3.67
CA LYS A 71 -4.18 -6.15 -4.00
C LYS A 71 -4.84 -4.79 -4.17
N ALA A 72 -4.50 -3.82 -3.32
CA ALA A 72 -5.01 -2.47 -3.41
C ALA A 72 -4.53 -1.75 -4.68
N LEU A 73 -3.27 -1.95 -5.05
CA LEU A 73 -2.63 -1.31 -6.19
C LEU A 73 -2.90 -2.01 -7.53
N ALA A 74 -3.27 -3.29 -7.53
CA ALA A 74 -3.54 -4.07 -8.75
C ALA A 74 -4.56 -3.40 -9.68
N HIS A 75 -5.56 -2.72 -9.12
CA HIS A 75 -6.57 -2.01 -9.92
C HIS A 75 -6.00 -0.82 -10.71
N PHE A 76 -4.91 -0.22 -10.21
CA PHE A 76 -4.24 0.92 -10.82
C PHE A 76 -3.16 0.49 -11.82
N GLN A 77 -2.53 -0.66 -11.58
CA GLN A 77 -1.50 -1.25 -12.45
C GLN A 77 -2.08 -1.83 -13.75
N LEU A 78 -3.37 -2.20 -13.76
CA LEU A 78 -4.06 -2.76 -14.93
C LEU A 78 -4.48 -1.70 -15.97
N THR A 79 -4.19 -0.42 -15.75
CA THR A 79 -4.58 0.64 -16.70
C THR A 79 -3.41 1.15 -17.54
N PRO A 80 -3.10 0.46 -18.65
CA PRO A 80 -2.56 1.11 -19.83
C PRO A 80 -3.50 0.87 -21.03
N ALA A 81 -4.71 1.46 -21.02
CA ALA A 81 -5.59 1.44 -22.20
C ALA A 81 -6.70 2.50 -22.18
N LEU A 82 -6.39 3.79 -21.93
CA LEU A 82 -7.20 4.82 -22.56
C LEU A 82 -6.52 5.17 -23.89
N LYS A 83 -7.17 4.74 -24.96
CA LYS A 83 -6.78 4.87 -26.35
C LYS A 83 -6.35 6.30 -26.68
N GLU A 84 -5.07 6.47 -26.98
CA GLU A 84 -4.64 7.51 -27.92
C GLU A 84 -5.08 7.04 -29.31
N LYS A 85 -6.26 7.47 -29.75
CA LYS A 85 -6.72 7.56 -31.16
C LYS A 85 -8.18 8.01 -31.19
N SER A 86 -8.38 9.31 -31.41
CA SER A 86 -9.42 9.80 -32.31
C SER A 86 -9.03 11.14 -32.90
#